data_AF-A0A2I0WKD0-F1
#
_entry.id   AF-A0A2I0WKD0-F1
#
_cell.length_a   1.000
_cell.length_b   1.000
_cell.length_c   1.000
_cell.angle_alpha   90.00
_cell.angle_beta   90.00
_cell.angle_gamma   90.00
#
_symmetry.space_group_name_H-M   'P 1'
#
loop_
_entity.id
_entity.type
_entity.pdbx_description
1 polymer ?
#
loop_
_entity_poly.entity_id
_entity_poly.type
_entity_poly.pdbx_seq_one_letter_code
_entity_poly.pdbx_strand_id
1 'polypeptide(L)'
;MKVKGEIADREVVVLIDSGPIHNFISTQIVELLGMELVDTGGYGVMMGTGKVEMGRRVCRVVVLKIQGYGYCIEGERLLYQGRFVMPRTSIHIPHLLQEFYGSAVGGHSGIHKTYRRLAAELYWKGMHKDVEEMMAMCAKETNT
;
A
#
# COMPACT_ATOMS: atom_id res chain seq x y z
N MET A 1 -8.67 -16.03 1.45
CA MET A 1 -8.34 -16.10 2.90
C MET A 1 -9.34 -15.26 3.70
N LYS A 2 -9.67 -15.64 4.94
CA LYS A 2 -10.53 -14.83 5.84
C LYS A 2 -9.69 -14.36 7.02
N VAL A 3 -9.75 -13.07 7.35
CA VAL A 3 -9.06 -12.50 8.51
C VAL A 3 -9.99 -11.55 9.27
N LYS A 4 -9.71 -11.36 10.56
CA LYS A 4 -10.35 -10.29 11.34
C LYS A 4 -9.69 -8.96 11.02
N GLY A 5 -10.52 -7.92 10.89
CA GLY A 5 -10.08 -6.54 10.75
C GLY A 5 -11.03 -5.59 11.46
N GLU A 6 -10.78 -4.30 11.31
CA GLU A 6 -11.57 -3.24 11.91
C GLU A 6 -11.69 -2.08 10.93
N ILE A 7 -12.89 -1.53 10.78
CA ILE A 7 -13.15 -0.29 10.03
C ILE A 7 -13.75 0.70 11.02
N ALA A 8 -13.18 1.92 11.07
CA ALA A 8 -13.38 2.85 12.18
C ALA A 8 -13.04 2.15 13.51
N ASP A 9 -14.05 1.83 14.33
CA ASP A 9 -13.93 1.10 15.61
C ASP A 9 -14.82 -0.16 15.65
N ARG A 10 -15.18 -0.71 14.49
CA ARG A 10 -16.04 -1.91 14.36
C ARG A 10 -15.26 -3.11 13.83
N GLU A 11 -15.32 -4.25 14.53
CA GLU A 11 -14.78 -5.51 14.04
C GLU A 11 -15.53 -5.97 12.78
N VAL A 12 -14.78 -6.33 11.74
CA VAL A 12 -15.28 -6.84 10.46
C VAL A 12 -14.52 -8.10 10.05
N VAL A 13 -15.16 -8.92 9.21
CA VAL A 13 -14.48 -10.04 8.54
C VAL A 13 -14.01 -9.57 7.17
N VAL A 14 -12.70 -9.65 6.94
CA VAL A 14 -12.07 -9.28 5.67
C VAL A 14 -11.81 -10.55 4.87
N LEU A 15 -12.30 -10.57 3.63
CA LEU A 15 -11.97 -11.60 2.65
C LEU A 15 -10.84 -11.09 1.76
N ILE A 16 -9.69 -11.76 1.81
CA ILE A 16 -8.53 -11.44 0.98
C ILE A 16 -8.47 -12.47 -0.15
N ASP A 17 -8.55 -11.99 -1.38
CA ASP A 17 -8.54 -12.78 -2.61
C ASP A 17 -7.69 -12.07 -3.68
N SER A 18 -7.06 -12.84 -4.58
CA SER A 18 -6.29 -12.32 -5.72
C SER A 18 -7.11 -12.23 -7.01
N GLY A 19 -8.34 -12.77 -7.03
CA GLY A 19 -9.18 -12.83 -8.23
C GLY A 19 -9.97 -11.56 -8.61
N PRO A 20 -10.45 -10.73 -7.66
CA PRO A 20 -11.25 -9.55 -8.00
C PRO A 20 -10.41 -8.36 -8.45
N ILE A 21 -10.86 -7.68 -9.50
CA ILE A 21 -10.32 -6.37 -9.93
C ILE A 21 -10.80 -5.20 -9.07
N HIS A 22 -11.86 -5.39 -8.28
CA HIS A 22 -12.45 -4.38 -7.39
C HIS A 22 -12.60 -4.94 -5.98
N ASN A 23 -12.40 -4.09 -4.96
CA ASN A 23 -12.70 -4.42 -3.58
C ASN A 23 -14.19 -4.17 -3.30
N PHE A 24 -14.80 -5.04 -2.52
CA PHE A 24 -16.21 -4.94 -2.14
C PHE A 24 -16.36 -4.79 -0.65
N ILE A 25 -17.32 -3.96 -0.24
CA ILE A 25 -17.72 -3.77 1.15
C ILE A 25 -19.22 -4.04 1.28
N SER A 26 -19.62 -4.69 2.37
CA SER A 26 -21.04 -4.92 2.65
C SER A 26 -21.77 -3.59 2.81
N THR A 27 -22.90 -3.43 2.14
CA THR A 27 -23.77 -2.25 2.27
C THR A 27 -24.24 -2.05 3.70
N GLN A 28 -24.44 -3.15 4.45
CA GLN A 28 -24.82 -3.10 5.86
C GLN A 28 -23.76 -2.41 6.71
N ILE A 29 -22.47 -2.63 6.42
CA ILE A 29 -21.36 -1.98 7.12
C ILE A 29 -21.30 -0.50 6.73
N VAL A 30 -21.47 -0.18 5.45
CA VAL A 30 -21.49 1.20 4.94
C VAL A 30 -22.59 2.02 5.63
N GLU A 31 -23.81 1.48 5.69
CA GLU A 31 -24.97 2.10 6.35
C GLU A 31 -24.75 2.25 7.86
N LEU A 32 -24.30 1.18 8.53
CA LEU A 32 -24.05 1.16 9.97
C LEU A 32 -23.00 2.19 10.40
N LEU A 33 -21.97 2.37 9.58
CA LEU A 33 -20.88 3.31 9.85
C LEU A 33 -21.14 4.72 9.32
N GLY A 34 -22.25 4.94 8.60
CA GLY A 34 -22.57 6.23 7.98
C GLY A 34 -21.50 6.69 7.00
N MET A 35 -20.90 5.77 6.24
CA MET A 35 -19.79 6.10 5.34
C MET A 35 -20.27 6.97 4.18
N GLU A 36 -19.46 7.96 3.82
CA GLU A 36 -19.72 8.80 2.66
C GLU A 36 -19.57 7.99 1.37
N LEU A 37 -20.63 8.01 0.56
CA LEU A 37 -20.67 7.36 -0.74
C LEU A 37 -20.58 8.40 -1.84
N VAL A 38 -19.61 8.23 -2.74
CA VAL A 38 -19.45 9.08 -3.93
C VAL A 38 -20.12 8.41 -5.11
N ASP A 39 -21.04 9.12 -5.78
CA ASP A 39 -21.66 8.65 -7.03
C ASP A 39 -20.61 8.69 -8.16
N THR A 40 -20.60 7.64 -8.99
CA THR A 40 -19.63 7.48 -10.08
C THR A 40 -20.28 7.40 -11.46
N GLY A 41 -21.58 7.68 -11.58
CA GLY A 41 -22.30 7.60 -12.86
C GLY A 41 -22.59 6.17 -13.34
N GLY A 42 -22.29 5.16 -12.53
CA GLY A 42 -22.49 3.74 -12.86
C GLY A 42 -21.27 3.05 -13.46
N TYR A 43 -20.99 1.83 -13.04
CA TYR A 43 -19.94 0.95 -13.57
C TYR A 43 -20.36 -0.51 -13.44
N GLY A 44 -19.85 -1.38 -14.31
CA GLY A 44 -20.09 -2.82 -14.24
C GLY A 44 -18.86 -3.55 -13.74
N VAL A 45 -19.02 -4.42 -12.75
CA VAL A 45 -17.95 -5.31 -12.28
C VAL A 45 -18.25 -6.73 -12.73
N MET A 46 -17.38 -7.29 -13.56
CA MET A 46 -17.47 -8.69 -13.98
C MET A 46 -16.96 -9.59 -12.86
N MET A 47 -17.81 -10.53 -12.44
CA MET A 47 -17.47 -11.57 -11.47
C MET A 47 -16.85 -12.77 -12.18
N GLY A 48 -16.12 -13.62 -11.45
CA GLY A 48 -15.51 -14.85 -12.01
C GLY A 48 -16.50 -15.85 -12.61
N THR A 49 -17.81 -15.64 -12.43
CA THR A 49 -18.90 -16.40 -13.04
C THR A 49 -19.34 -15.87 -14.43
N GLY A 50 -18.76 -14.75 -14.89
CA GLY A 50 -19.21 -14.02 -16.09
C GLY A 50 -20.40 -13.09 -15.85
N LYS A 51 -21.00 -13.10 -14.65
CA LYS A 51 -22.06 -12.15 -14.27
C LYS A 51 -21.48 -10.76 -14.08
N VAL A 52 -22.16 -9.73 -14.58
CA VAL A 52 -21.81 -8.33 -14.32
C VAL A 52 -22.72 -7.77 -13.23
N GLU A 53 -22.12 -7.25 -12.16
CA GLU A 53 -22.81 -6.51 -11.10
C GLU A 53 -22.66 -5.02 -11.34
N MET A 54 -23.77 -4.28 -11.35
CA MET A 54 -23.75 -2.83 -11.57
C MET A 54 -23.52 -2.09 -10.25
N GLY A 55 -22.37 -1.43 -10.14
CA GLY A 55 -22.06 -0.47 -9.09
C GLY A 55 -22.48 0.94 -9.50
N ARG A 56 -22.94 1.76 -8.55
CA ARG A 56 -23.29 3.18 -8.79
C ARG A 56 -22.52 4.15 -7.90
N ARG A 57 -22.00 3.66 -6.77
CA ARG A 57 -21.34 4.47 -5.75
C ARG A 57 -20.11 3.74 -5.22
N VAL A 58 -19.13 4.51 -4.78
CA VAL A 58 -17.88 3.99 -4.21
C VAL A 58 -17.59 4.64 -2.86
N CYS A 59 -16.94 3.88 -1.98
CA CYS A 59 -16.28 4.43 -0.79
C CYS A 59 -14.86 4.82 -1.19
N ARG A 60 -14.50 6.12 -1.17
CA ARG A 60 -13.15 6.56 -1.60
C ARG A 60 -12.09 6.39 -0.53
N VAL A 61 -12.45 6.54 0.74
CA VAL A 61 -11.50 6.49 1.85
C VAL A 61 -12.01 5.48 2.86
N VAL A 62 -11.49 4.26 2.76
CA VAL A 62 -11.75 3.19 3.73
C VAL A 62 -10.44 2.87 4.43
N VAL A 63 -10.36 3.21 5.72
CA VAL A 63 -9.24 2.81 6.57
C VAL A 63 -9.57 1.47 7.20
N LEU A 64 -8.93 0.42 6.71
CA LEU A 64 -9.03 -0.94 7.21
C LEU A 64 -7.84 -1.24 8.11
N LYS A 65 -8.09 -1.52 9.39
CA LYS A 65 -7.07 -2.00 10.32
C LYS A 65 -7.05 -3.53 10.29
N ILE A 66 -5.89 -4.14 10.07
CA ILE A 66 -5.66 -5.58 10.19
C ILE A 66 -4.46 -5.78 11.09
N GLN A 67 -4.58 -6.64 12.11
CA GLN A 67 -3.51 -6.90 13.08
C GLN A 67 -2.97 -5.62 13.77
N GLY A 68 -3.81 -4.61 13.96
CA GLY A 68 -3.43 -3.32 14.54
C GLY A 68 -2.79 -2.33 13.55
N TYR A 69 -2.58 -2.71 12.29
CA TYR A 69 -2.02 -1.85 11.26
C TYR A 69 -3.12 -1.27 10.38
N GLY A 70 -3.20 0.06 10.30
CA GLY A 70 -4.17 0.77 9.45
C GLY A 70 -3.68 0.89 8.00
N TYR A 71 -4.50 0.42 7.08
CA TYR A 71 -4.29 0.51 5.65
C TYR A 71 -5.44 1.26 4.99
N CYS A 72 -5.17 2.06 3.97
CA CYS A 72 -6.22 2.63 3.12
C CYS A 72 -5.89 2.43 1.65
N ILE A 73 -6.92 2.42 0.82
CA ILE A 73 -6.78 2.39 -0.64
C ILE A 73 -7.18 3.76 -1.16
N GLU A 74 -6.27 4.39 -1.90
CA GLU A 74 -6.52 5.66 -2.59
C GLU A 74 -6.27 5.48 -4.08
N GLY A 75 -7.35 5.47 -4.88
CA GLY A 75 -7.29 5.03 -6.27
C GLY A 75 -6.88 3.56 -6.32
N GLU A 76 -5.78 3.26 -7.00
CA GLU A 76 -5.21 1.90 -7.10
C GLU A 76 -4.04 1.65 -6.12
N ARG A 77 -3.78 2.62 -5.23
CA ARG A 77 -2.62 2.58 -4.33
C ARG A 77 -3.04 2.12 -2.94
N LEU A 78 -2.39 1.07 -2.45
CA LEU A 78 -2.44 0.70 -1.04
C LEU A 78 -1.49 1.61 -0.25
N LEU A 79 -2.00 2.26 0.79
CA LEU A 79 -1.23 3.12 1.67
C LEU A 79 -1.16 2.53 3.08
N TYR A 80 0.00 2.72 3.73
CA TYR A 80 0.24 2.43 5.13
C TYR A 80 0.84 3.67 5.78
N GLN A 81 0.18 4.21 6.81
CA GLN A 81 0.57 5.49 7.43
C GLN A 81 0.75 6.62 6.39
N GLY A 82 -0.13 6.68 5.39
CA GLY A 82 -0.07 7.68 4.31
C GLY A 82 1.01 7.43 3.24
N ARG A 83 1.78 6.35 3.34
CA ARG A 83 2.86 6.01 2.41
C ARG A 83 2.47 4.87 1.49
N PHE A 84 2.83 4.96 0.23
CA PHE A 84 2.55 3.93 -0.76
C PHE A 84 3.28 2.63 -0.43
N VAL A 85 2.52 1.55 -0.31
CA VAL A 85 3.03 0.22 0.01
C VAL A 85 3.57 -0.45 -1.24
N MET A 86 4.88 -0.67 -1.27
CA MET A 86 5.52 -1.48 -2.30
C MET A 86 5.74 -2.91 -1.80
N PRO A 87 5.39 -3.93 -2.59
CA PRO A 87 5.83 -5.30 -2.31
C PRO A 87 7.34 -5.37 -2.28
N ARG A 88 7.94 -6.05 -1.30
CA ARG A 88 9.41 -6.24 -1.23
C ARG A 88 9.97 -6.93 -2.47
N THR A 89 9.15 -7.67 -3.19
CA THR A 89 9.48 -8.34 -4.46
C THR A 89 9.43 -7.41 -5.68
N SER A 90 9.13 -6.12 -5.49
CA SER A 90 9.04 -5.16 -6.59
C SER A 90 10.41 -4.95 -7.25
N ILE A 91 10.45 -5.11 -8.58
CA ILE A 91 11.62 -4.85 -9.42
C ILE A 91 12.07 -3.37 -9.39
N HIS A 92 11.21 -2.48 -8.92
CA HIS A 92 11.50 -1.05 -8.87
C HIS A 92 12.30 -0.66 -7.62
N ILE A 93 12.32 -1.48 -6.57
CA ILE A 93 13.05 -1.19 -5.32
C ILE A 93 14.55 -0.94 -5.59
N PRO A 94 15.28 -1.79 -6.33
CA PRO A 94 16.71 -1.53 -6.62
C PRO A 94 16.96 -0.19 -7.33
N HIS A 95 16.12 0.16 -8.31
CA HIS A 95 16.24 1.40 -9.08
C HIS A 95 15.99 2.64 -8.19
N LEU A 96 14.95 2.59 -7.36
CA LEU A 96 14.64 3.65 -6.39
C LEU A 96 15.77 3.83 -5.39
N LEU A 97 16.36 2.74 -4.90
CA LEU A 97 17.47 2.83 -3.98
C LEU A 97 18.69 3.49 -4.65
N GLN A 98 19.04 3.10 -5.89
CA GLN A 98 20.15 3.70 -6.66
C GLN A 98 19.96 5.19 -6.96
N GLU A 99 18.77 5.59 -7.42
CA GLU A 99 18.47 6.99 -7.77
C GLU A 99 18.68 7.93 -6.58
N PHE A 100 18.20 7.53 -5.40
CA PHE A 100 18.31 8.33 -4.19
C PHE A 100 19.71 8.27 -3.57
N TYR A 101 20.52 7.27 -3.93
CA TYR A 101 21.92 7.14 -3.52
C TYR A 101 22.88 7.97 -4.39
N GLY A 102 22.62 8.08 -5.70
CA GLY A 102 23.49 8.79 -6.67
C GLY A 102 23.76 10.28 -6.36
N SER A 103 23.00 10.89 -5.44
CA SER A 103 23.23 12.27 -4.99
C SER A 103 24.04 12.40 -3.70
N ALA A 104 24.56 11.31 -3.13
CA ALA A 104 25.17 11.28 -1.79
C ALA A 104 26.70 11.26 -1.82
N VAL A 105 27.32 12.45 -1.98
CA VAL A 105 28.69 12.68 -1.48
C VAL A 105 28.61 12.79 0.05
N GLY A 106 28.68 11.68 0.81
CA GLY A 106 28.92 11.74 2.26
C GLY A 106 28.35 10.63 3.16
N GLY A 107 29.11 9.55 3.36
CA GLY A 107 29.17 8.72 4.59
C GLY A 107 27.86 8.24 5.25
N HIS A 108 27.90 7.97 6.57
CA HIS A 108 26.74 7.56 7.40
C HIS A 108 25.54 8.51 7.32
N SER A 109 25.76 9.78 6.95
CA SER A 109 24.69 10.75 6.68
C SER A 109 23.85 10.36 5.45
N GLY A 110 24.41 9.61 4.50
CA GLY A 110 23.71 9.10 3.33
C GLY A 110 22.60 8.12 3.70
N ILE A 111 22.81 7.24 4.69
CA ILE A 111 21.83 6.22 5.09
C ILE A 111 20.52 6.86 5.54
N HIS A 112 20.62 7.71 6.57
CA HIS A 112 19.48 8.34 7.16
C HIS A 112 18.80 9.31 6.18
N LYS A 113 19.56 9.98 5.31
CA LYS A 113 19.01 10.87 4.27
C LYS A 113 18.23 10.09 3.22
N THR A 114 18.80 9.01 2.69
CA THR A 114 18.16 8.15 1.68
C THR A 114 16.91 7.49 2.25
N TYR A 115 17.00 6.88 3.43
CA TYR A 115 15.83 6.31 4.10
C TYR A 115 14.74 7.37 4.30
N ARG A 116 15.09 8.56 4.83
CA ARG A 116 14.11 9.63 5.08
C ARG A 116 13.43 10.10 3.80
N ARG A 117 14.16 10.25 2.69
CA ARG A 117 13.59 10.67 1.40
C ARG A 117 12.61 9.64 0.87
N LEU A 118 13.00 8.36 0.86
CA LEU A 118 12.12 7.28 0.41
C LEU A 118 10.90 7.13 1.34
N ALA A 119 11.12 7.18 2.66
CA ALA A 119 10.07 7.04 3.67
C ALA A 119 9.10 8.23 3.73
N ALA A 120 9.35 9.31 2.97
CA ALA A 120 8.38 10.40 2.82
C ALA A 120 7.15 9.95 2.03
N GLU A 121 7.32 9.04 1.06
CA GLU A 121 6.25 8.63 0.14
C GLU A 121 6.04 7.12 0.09
N LEU A 122 7.07 6.33 0.41
CA LEU A 122 7.09 4.88 0.21
C LEU A 122 7.22 4.11 1.53
N TYR A 123 6.69 2.89 1.50
CA TYR A 123 6.86 1.92 2.56
C TYR A 123 6.99 0.51 1.96
N TRP A 124 7.95 -0.26 2.46
CA TRP A 124 7.93 -1.72 2.31
C TRP A 124 8.47 -2.39 3.56
N LYS A 125 8.05 -3.65 3.78
CA LYS A 125 8.52 -4.44 4.93
C LYS A 125 10.03 -4.68 4.78
N GLY A 126 10.80 -4.25 5.79
CA GLY A 126 12.27 -4.40 5.79
C GLY A 126 13.04 -3.24 5.15
N MET A 127 12.37 -2.16 4.76
CA MET A 127 12.96 -1.01 4.06
C MET A 127 14.24 -0.45 4.66
N HIS A 128 14.32 -0.30 5.99
CA HIS A 128 15.53 0.19 6.63
C HIS A 128 16.74 -0.72 6.37
N LYS A 129 16.53 -2.03 6.52
CA LYS A 129 17.55 -3.05 6.30
C LYS A 129 17.99 -3.09 4.84
N ASP A 130 17.05 -3.02 3.90
CA ASP A 130 17.38 -3.03 2.46
C ASP A 130 18.19 -1.77 2.07
N VAL A 131 17.87 -0.62 2.65
CA VAL A 131 18.67 0.61 2.49
C VAL A 131 20.09 0.38 3.04
N GLU A 132 20.24 -0.08 4.27
CA GLU A 132 21.55 -0.38 4.89
C GLU A 132 22.39 -1.37 4.07
N GLU A 133 21.78 -2.47 3.61
CA GLU A 133 22.45 -3.52 2.83
C GLU A 133 22.97 -3.00 1.48
N MET A 134 22.21 -2.17 0.78
CA MET A 134 22.67 -1.62 -0.50
C MET A 134 23.89 -0.71 -0.32
N MET A 135 23.95 0.07 0.77
CA MET A 135 25.12 0.92 1.04
C MET A 135 26.35 0.13 1.45
N ALA A 136 26.18 -1.01 2.13
CA ALA A 136 27.29 -1.93 2.39
C ALA A 136 27.84 -2.56 1.10
N MET A 137 27.02 -2.69 0.05
CA MET A 137 27.44 -3.17 -1.27
C MET A 137 28.18 -2.09 -2.07
N CYS A 138 27.72 -0.83 -2.10
CA CYS A 138 28.42 0.25 -2.82
C CYS A 138 29.79 0.62 -2.23
N ALA A 139 30.00 0.50 -0.91
CA ALA A 139 31.31 0.78 -0.28
C ALA A 139 32.43 -0.17 -0.77
N LYS A 140 32.06 -1.30 -1.38
CA LYS A 140 33.01 -2.28 -1.95
C LYS A 140 33.38 -1.99 -3.41
N GLU A 141 32.58 -1.21 -4.13
CA GLU A 141 32.79 -0.94 -5.56
C GLU A 141 33.70 0.28 -5.83
N THR A 142 33.94 1.15 -4.84
CA THR A 142 34.85 2.31 -4.97
C THR A 142 36.33 2.02 -4.74
N ASN A 143 36.72 0.74 -4.57
CA ASN A 143 38.08 0.33 -4.21
C ASN A 143 38.74 -0.63 -5.22
N THR A 144 38.26 -0.65 -6.47
CA THR A 144 38.88 -1.37 -7.60
C THR A 144 39.11 -0.40 -8.75
#